data_AF-A0A7J3JN76-F1
#
_entry.id   AF-A0A7J3JN76-F1
#
_cell.length_a   1.000
_cell.length_b   1.000
_cell.length_c   1.000
_cell.angle_alpha   90.00
_cell.angle_beta   90.00
_cell.angle_gamma   90.00
#
_symmetry.space_group_name_H-M   'P 1'
#
loop_
_entity.id
_entity.type
_entity.pdbx_description
1 polymer ?
#
loop_
_entity_poly.entity_id
_entity_poly.type
_entity_poly.pdbx_seq_one_letter_code
_entity_poly.pdbx_strand_id
1 'polypeptide(L)'
;MKSWFRPRIPLDGFWKFKMDRELVGDREEWYRGFSSADLIYVPSSWNEQNPEWDQFTGVAWYQRDFYVDGSLKGKLAWIIFDGAGYRARVWV
;
A
#
# COMPACT_ATOMS: atom_id res chain seq x y z
N MET A 1 9.63 25.87 -21.84
CA MET A 1 8.18 25.76 -21.54
C MET A 1 8.01 24.86 -20.32
N LYS A 2 7.32 25.31 -19.27
CA LYS A 2 6.90 24.41 -18.17
C LYS A 2 5.75 23.55 -18.70
N SER A 3 5.94 22.23 -18.74
CA SER A 3 4.85 21.30 -19.04
C SER A 3 3.83 21.33 -17.90
N TRP A 4 2.55 21.42 -18.24
CA TRP A 4 1.43 21.29 -17.29
C TRP A 4 1.18 19.82 -16.90
N PHE A 5 1.73 18.88 -17.66
CA PHE A 5 1.58 17.46 -17.40
C PHE A 5 2.54 17.01 -16.30
N ARG A 6 1.99 16.39 -15.26
CA ARG A 6 2.76 15.66 -14.25
C ARG A 6 2.59 14.17 -14.49
N PRO A 7 3.65 13.41 -14.81
CA PRO A 7 3.59 11.96 -14.92
C PRO A 7 3.03 11.36 -13.63
N ARG A 8 2.17 10.34 -13.78
CA ARG A 8 1.58 9.57 -12.68
C ARG A 8 1.83 8.10 -12.93
N ILE A 9 2.23 7.40 -11.89
CA ILE A 9 2.31 5.94 -11.86
C ILE A 9 1.15 5.49 -10.97
N PRO A 10 0.10 4.87 -11.53
CA PRO A 10 -1.01 4.36 -10.72
C PRO A 10 -0.51 3.22 -9.84
N LEU A 11 -0.90 3.24 -8.56
CA LEU A 11 -0.61 2.17 -7.61
C LEU A 11 -1.87 1.32 -7.31
N ASP A 12 -2.97 1.57 -8.02
CA ASP A 12 -4.20 0.79 -7.92
C ASP A 12 -4.01 -0.66 -8.38
N GLY A 13 -4.89 -1.55 -7.92
CA GLY A 13 -4.88 -2.97 -8.24
C GLY A 13 -4.55 -3.86 -7.05
N PHE A 14 -3.96 -5.02 -7.31
CA PHE A 14 -3.70 -6.02 -6.28
C PHE A 14 -2.43 -5.74 -5.48
N TRP A 15 -2.58 -5.71 -4.16
CA TRP A 15 -1.50 -5.61 -3.20
C TRP A 15 -1.46 -6.91 -2.38
N LYS A 16 -0.27 -7.30 -1.90
CA LYS A 16 -0.19 -8.30 -0.83
C LYS A 16 -0.82 -7.71 0.42
N PHE A 17 -1.61 -8.53 1.09
CA PHE A 17 -2.37 -8.13 2.27
C PHE A 17 -2.06 -9.04 3.44
N LYS A 18 -1.95 -8.50 4.65
CA LYS A 18 -1.83 -9.33 5.86
C LYS A 18 -2.37 -8.61 7.08
N MET A 19 -3.36 -9.19 7.76
CA MET A 19 -3.79 -8.69 9.08
C MET A 19 -2.73 -9.01 10.13
N ASP A 20 -2.41 -8.02 10.95
CA ASP A 20 -1.43 -8.13 12.04
C ASP A 20 -2.17 -8.23 13.37
N ARG A 21 -2.80 -9.39 13.59
CA ARG A 21 -3.64 -9.66 14.76
C ARG A 21 -2.83 -9.57 16.06
N GLU A 22 -1.56 -9.95 16.00
CA GLU A 22 -0.64 -10.00 17.14
C GLU A 22 0.27 -8.75 17.24
N LEU A 23 0.12 -7.77 16.36
CA LEU A 23 0.93 -6.54 16.30
C LEU A 23 2.45 -6.80 16.24
N VAL A 24 2.85 -7.79 15.46
CA VAL A 24 4.24 -8.24 15.34
C VAL A 24 4.96 -7.65 14.13
N GLY A 25 4.24 -7.07 13.17
CA GLY A 25 4.81 -6.68 11.88
C GLY A 25 5.92 -5.63 11.97
N ASP A 26 5.82 -4.69 12.93
CA ASP A 26 6.90 -3.74 13.19
C ASP A 26 8.16 -4.45 13.73
N ARG A 27 7.98 -5.39 14.68
CA ARG A 27 9.08 -6.16 15.30
C ARG A 27 9.75 -7.12 14.30
N GLU A 28 8.95 -7.71 13.42
CA GLU A 28 9.40 -8.65 12.37
C GLU A 28 9.82 -7.94 11.08
N GLU A 29 9.87 -6.61 11.09
CA GLU A 29 10.30 -5.79 9.97
C GLU A 29 9.53 -6.05 8.65
N TRP A 30 8.21 -6.27 8.71
CA TRP A 30 7.40 -6.52 7.51
C TRP A 30 7.44 -5.36 6.49
N TYR A 31 7.88 -4.16 6.90
CA TYR A 31 8.19 -3.04 6.00
C TYR A 31 9.34 -3.32 5.01
N ARG A 32 10.21 -4.29 5.29
CA ARG A 32 11.23 -4.77 4.34
C ARG A 32 10.66 -5.75 3.30
N GLY A 33 9.41 -6.17 3.49
CA GLY A 33 8.71 -7.13 2.68
C GLY A 33 8.21 -8.31 3.50
N PHE A 34 7.02 -8.80 3.17
CA PHE A 34 6.43 -9.99 3.78
C PHE A 34 5.86 -10.95 2.74
N SER A 35 5.72 -12.21 3.16
CA SER A 35 4.98 -13.23 2.44
C SER A 35 3.54 -13.24 2.94
N SER A 36 2.60 -13.27 2.00
CA SER A 36 1.19 -13.51 2.27
C SER A 36 0.57 -14.25 1.08
N ALA A 37 -0.38 -15.13 1.38
CA ALA A 37 -1.25 -15.73 0.37
C ALA A 37 -2.41 -14.80 -0.02
N ASP A 38 -2.73 -13.84 0.85
CA ASP A 38 -3.83 -12.92 0.65
C ASP A 38 -3.44 -11.77 -0.27
N LEU A 39 -4.34 -11.47 -1.21
CA LEU A 39 -4.29 -10.30 -2.07
C LEU A 39 -5.52 -9.43 -1.82
N ILE A 40 -5.33 -8.13 -1.82
CA ILE A 40 -6.40 -7.14 -1.69
C ILE A 40 -6.41 -6.21 -2.90
N TYR A 41 -7.59 -5.83 -3.38
CA TYR A 41 -7.74 -4.81 -4.41
C TYR A 41 -7.79 -3.42 -3.76
N VAL A 42 -6.97 -2.49 -4.27
CA VAL A 42 -6.93 -1.08 -3.87
C VAL A 42 -7.36 -0.22 -5.06
N PRO A 43 -8.25 0.78 -4.89
CA PRO A 43 -8.84 1.24 -3.63
C PRO A 43 -10.12 0.48 -3.25
N SER A 44 -10.22 0.06 -1.99
CA SER A 44 -11.46 -0.45 -1.37
C SER A 44 -11.23 -0.67 0.14
N SER A 45 -12.31 -0.68 0.93
CA SER A 45 -12.26 -1.10 2.33
C SER A 45 -11.97 -2.60 2.42
N TRP A 46 -11.00 -3.02 3.24
CA TRP A 46 -10.66 -4.45 3.36
C TRP A 46 -11.81 -5.30 3.87
N ASN A 47 -12.71 -4.72 4.69
CA ASN A 47 -13.74 -5.46 5.41
C ASN A 47 -14.74 -6.13 4.46
N GLU A 48 -14.90 -5.57 3.26
CA GLU A 48 -15.89 -5.99 2.27
C GLU A 48 -15.32 -7.02 1.28
N GLN A 49 -14.00 -7.28 1.28
CA GLN A 49 -13.36 -8.13 0.28
C GLN A 49 -13.19 -9.59 0.71
N ASN A 50 -13.18 -9.86 2.02
CA ASN A 50 -13.10 -11.23 2.55
C ASN A 50 -13.86 -11.33 3.88
N PRO A 51 -14.82 -12.27 4.02
CA PRO A 51 -15.53 -12.50 5.27
C PRO A 51 -14.63 -12.77 6.49
N GLU A 52 -13.42 -13.31 6.31
CA GLU A 52 -12.47 -13.54 7.40
C GLU A 52 -11.80 -12.25 7.91
N TRP A 53 -11.85 -11.18 7.12
CA TRP A 53 -11.33 -9.85 7.46
C TRP A 53 -12.44 -8.93 7.98
N ASP A 54 -13.70 -9.33 7.81
CA ASP A 54 -14.83 -8.62 8.36
C ASP A 54 -14.75 -8.57 9.89
N GLN A 55 -15.26 -7.48 10.47
CA GLN A 55 -15.24 -7.17 11.91
C GLN A 55 -13.85 -7.03 12.55
N PHE A 56 -12.76 -7.41 11.87
CA PHE A 56 -11.42 -7.19 12.40
C PHE A 56 -11.11 -5.68 12.46
N THR A 57 -10.75 -5.23 13.65
CA THR A 57 -10.29 -3.88 13.92
C THR A 57 -8.87 -3.96 14.46
N GLY A 58 -7.93 -3.35 13.75
CA GLY A 58 -6.51 -3.49 14.09
C GLY A 58 -5.61 -2.99 12.97
N VAL A 59 -4.38 -3.49 12.96
CA VAL A 59 -3.39 -3.18 11.93
C VAL A 59 -3.48 -4.23 10.83
N ALA A 60 -3.42 -3.79 9.58
CA ALA A 60 -3.06 -4.67 8.48
C ALA A 60 -2.00 -4.01 7.61
N TRP A 61 -1.23 -4.86 6.96
CA TRP A 61 -0.12 -4.51 6.11
C TRP A 61 -0.52 -4.66 4.65
N TYR A 62 -0.11 -3.67 3.87
CA TYR A 62 -0.28 -3.60 2.44
C TYR A 62 1.10 -3.52 1.80
N GLN A 63 1.39 -4.35 0.81
CA GLN A 63 2.64 -4.28 0.05
C GLN A 63 2.38 -4.35 -1.46
N ARG A 64 3.02 -3.43 -2.19
CA ARG A 64 3.03 -3.42 -3.65
C ARG A 64 4.40 -2.99 -4.15
N ASP A 65 4.97 -3.81 -5.03
CA ASP A 65 6.17 -3.43 -5.76
C ASP A 65 5.79 -2.63 -7.00
N PHE A 66 6.51 -1.56 -7.31
CA PHE A 66 6.25 -0.76 -8.51
C PHE A 66 7.57 -0.34 -9.16
N TYR A 67 7.50 -0.02 -10.45
CA TYR A 67 8.66 0.39 -11.22
C TYR A 67 8.63 1.90 -11.47
N VAL A 68 9.74 2.57 -11.17
CA VAL A 68 9.96 3.98 -11.51
C VAL A 68 10.90 4.05 -12.69
N ASP A 69 10.40 4.59 -13.81
CA ASP A 69 11.19 4.71 -15.02
C ASP A 69 12.35 5.73 -14.87
N GLY A 70 13.50 5.40 -15.47
CA GLY A 70 14.70 6.24 -15.41
C GLY A 70 14.52 7.64 -16.01
N SER A 71 13.54 7.84 -16.91
CA SER A 71 13.18 9.16 -17.44
C SER A 71 12.72 10.16 -16.36
N LEU A 72 12.33 9.69 -15.17
CA LEU A 72 11.90 10.51 -14.04
C LEU A 72 13.05 10.90 -13.10
N LYS A 73 14.29 10.52 -13.39
CA LYS A 73 15.45 10.85 -12.56
C LYS A 73 15.58 12.37 -12.34
N GLY A 74 15.83 12.76 -11.10
CA GLY A 74 15.98 14.17 -10.70
C GLY A 74 14.67 14.96 -10.58
N LYS A 75 13.51 14.30 -10.71
CA LYS A 75 12.21 14.90 -10.40
C LYS A 75 11.84 14.66 -8.94
N LEU A 76 11.07 15.58 -8.35
CA LEU A 76 10.48 15.40 -7.03
C LEU A 76 9.28 14.45 -7.12
N ALA A 77 9.34 13.33 -6.42
CA ALA A 77 8.26 12.36 -6.34
C ALA A 77 7.30 12.67 -5.18
N TRP A 78 6.02 12.39 -5.39
CA TRP A 78 4.98 12.42 -4.37
C TRP A 78 4.24 11.09 -4.44
N ILE A 79 4.05 10.45 -3.29
CA ILE A 79 3.11 9.33 -3.15
C ILE A 79 1.85 9.90 -2.51
N ILE A 80 0.71 9.62 -3.12
CA ILE A 80 -0.57 10.21 -2.75
C ILE A 80 -1.51 9.07 -2.37
N PHE A 81 -2.00 9.11 -1.14
CA PHE A 81 -3.09 8.26 -0.66
C PHE A 81 -4.31 9.15 -0.46
N ASP A 82 -5.33 8.99 -1.30
CA ASP A 82 -6.55 9.81 -1.21
C ASP A 82 -7.36 9.50 0.07
N GLY A 83 -7.20 8.28 0.62
CA GLY A 83 -7.76 7.88 1.90
C GLY A 83 -7.11 6.61 2.45
N ALA A 84 -6.83 6.60 3.75
CA ALA A 84 -6.36 5.43 4.48
C ALA A 84 -6.92 5.48 5.92
N GLY A 85 -8.07 4.82 6.12
CA GLY A 85 -8.77 4.82 7.41
C GLY A 85 -8.11 3.90 8.44
N TYR A 86 -7.69 4.34 9.63
CA TYR A 86 -7.64 5.73 10.15
C TYR A 86 -6.21 6.30 10.21
N ARG A 87 -5.18 5.46 10.37
CA ARG A 87 -3.77 5.88 10.41
C ARG A 87 -2.96 5.01 9.47
N ALA A 88 -2.04 5.63 8.74
CA ALA A 88 -1.12 4.95 7.85
C ALA A 88 0.33 5.28 8.23
N ARG A 89 1.19 4.27 8.15
CA ARG A 89 2.66 4.41 8.15
C ARG A 89 3.15 3.83 6.82
N VAL A 90 4.06 4.55 6.18
CA VAL A 90 4.51 4.24 4.81
C VAL A 90 6.02 4.08 4.79
N TRP A 91 6.47 3.06 4.07
CA TRP A 91 7.87 2.78 3.78
C TRP A 91 8.02 2.59 2.27
N VAL A 92 9.13 3.06 1.72
CA VAL A 92 9.47 3.02 0.28
C VAL A 92 10.97 2.73 0.16
#